data_AF-A0A0A8EZC8-F1
#
_entry.id   AF-A0A0A8EZC8-F1
#
_cell.length_a   1.000
_cell.length_b   1.000
_cell.length_c   1.000
_cell.angle_alpha   90.00
_cell.angle_beta   90.00
_cell.angle_gamma   90.00
#
_symmetry.space_group_name_H-M   'P 1'
#
loop_
_entity.id
_entity.type
_entity.pdbx_description
1 polymer ?
#
loop_
_entity_poly.entity_id
_entity_poly.type
_entity_poly.pdbx_seq_one_letter_code
_entity_poly.pdbx_strand_id
1 'polypeptide(L)'
;MPMRVVVQRAVSRLKLPKPVIHTSPREDFAQVVNVPTWMWMERGTWGPVTTSAAVEGVEVTATARPRRAVWSMGDGGSVVCLGPGTPHSARFGPKASSPDCGYTYRRASTSEPGKSFPVSVRVVWDVEWKGGGRSGTVPGLAMSAERRLEVDEVQAVVTG
;
A
#
# COMPACT_ATOMS: atom_id res chain seq x y z
N MET A 1 -29.52 23.51 0.63
CA MET A 1 -28.97 22.20 1.07
C MET A 1 -27.64 22.40 1.83
N PRO A 2 -27.24 21.56 2.80
CA PRO A 2 -26.01 21.78 3.56
C PRO A 2 -24.74 21.51 2.74
N MET A 3 -23.71 22.36 2.87
CA MET A 3 -22.37 22.19 2.24
C MET A 3 -21.80 20.78 2.44
N ARG A 4 -22.06 20.16 3.59
CA ARG A 4 -21.65 18.78 3.91
C ARG A 4 -22.13 17.77 2.87
N VAL A 5 -23.32 17.92 2.30
CA VAL A 5 -23.86 16.99 1.29
C VAL A 5 -23.07 17.10 -0.02
N VAL A 6 -22.77 18.32 -0.46
CA VAL A 6 -22.00 18.55 -1.70
C VAL A 6 -20.57 18.04 -1.55
N VAL A 7 -19.94 18.27 -0.39
CA VAL A 7 -18.62 17.72 -0.05
C VAL A 7 -18.62 16.19 -0.08
N GLN A 8 -19.58 15.54 0.58
CA GLN A 8 -19.67 14.07 0.57
C GLN A 8 -19.91 13.53 -0.84
N ARG A 9 -20.69 14.23 -1.67
CA ARG A 9 -20.89 13.87 -3.08
C ARG A 9 -19.61 13.98 -3.89
N ALA A 10 -18.82 15.05 -3.71
CA ALA A 10 -17.51 15.19 -4.34
C ALA A 10 -16.56 14.06 -3.89
N VAL A 11 -16.46 13.82 -2.58
CA VAL A 11 -15.60 12.77 -2.02
C VAL A 11 -15.99 11.38 -2.52
N SER A 12 -17.28 11.05 -2.61
CA SER A 12 -17.76 9.76 -3.11
C SER A 12 -17.42 9.48 -4.59
N ARG A 13 -17.08 10.52 -5.36
CA ARG A 13 -16.65 10.41 -6.76
C ARG A 13 -15.15 10.20 -6.91
N LEU A 14 -14.38 10.29 -5.83
CA LEU A 14 -12.94 10.01 -5.87
C LEU A 14 -12.71 8.55 -6.23
N LYS A 15 -12.12 8.30 -7.40
CA LYS A 15 -11.69 6.98 -7.82
C LYS A 15 -10.23 6.78 -7.43
N LEU A 16 -10.01 6.29 -6.22
CA LEU A 16 -8.66 5.99 -5.75
C LEU A 16 -8.09 4.78 -6.50
N PRO A 17 -6.84 4.83 -6.99
CA PRO A 17 -6.23 3.71 -7.67
C PRO A 17 -6.08 2.53 -6.71
N LYS A 18 -6.38 1.33 -7.19
CA LYS A 18 -6.08 0.10 -6.45
C LYS A 18 -4.56 -0.09 -6.42
N PRO A 19 -3.92 -0.25 -5.25
CA PRO A 19 -2.51 -0.55 -5.16
C PRO A 19 -2.15 -1.83 -5.90
N VAL A 20 -1.00 -1.84 -6.56
CA VAL A 20 -0.41 -3.05 -7.15
C VAL A 20 0.84 -3.37 -6.34
N ILE A 21 0.85 -4.54 -5.69
CA ILE A 21 1.93 -4.98 -4.80
C ILE A 21 3.04 -5.62 -5.64
N HIS A 22 4.27 -5.17 -5.42
CA HIS A 22 5.50 -5.76 -5.94
C HIS A 22 6.46 -6.08 -4.79
N THR A 23 7.26 -7.14 -4.94
CA THR A 23 8.27 -7.53 -3.95
C THR A 23 9.62 -7.89 -4.59
N SER A 24 10.66 -7.95 -3.75
CA SER A 24 11.93 -8.59 -4.11
C SER A 24 12.34 -9.57 -2.99
N PRO A 25 12.53 -10.88 -3.27
CA PRO A 25 12.25 -11.58 -4.54
C PRO A 25 10.85 -11.30 -5.09
N ARG A 26 10.68 -11.38 -6.42
CA ARG A 26 9.39 -11.13 -7.06
C ARG A 26 8.32 -12.01 -6.42
N GLU A 27 7.11 -11.48 -6.36
CA GLU A 27 5.92 -12.08 -5.75
C GLU A 27 5.56 -13.52 -6.17
N ASP A 28 6.02 -13.96 -7.35
CA ASP A 28 5.83 -15.28 -7.93
C ASP A 28 6.91 -16.28 -7.50
N PHE A 29 7.93 -15.80 -6.78
CA PHE A 29 8.98 -16.60 -6.17
C PHE A 29 8.87 -16.57 -4.65
N ALA A 30 9.27 -17.67 -4.04
CA ALA A 30 9.35 -17.77 -2.60
C ALA A 30 10.27 -16.69 -2.03
N GLN A 31 9.77 -16.00 -1.01
CA GLN A 31 10.59 -15.20 -0.12
C GLN A 31 11.38 -16.15 0.79
N VAL A 32 12.47 -15.67 1.39
CA VAL A 32 13.33 -16.51 2.23
C VAL A 32 13.35 -16.01 3.66
N VAL A 33 13.16 -16.91 4.62
CA VAL A 33 13.29 -16.61 6.05
C VAL A 33 14.66 -15.99 6.33
N ASN A 34 14.69 -14.95 7.18
CA ASN A 34 15.90 -14.18 7.53
C ASN A 34 16.56 -13.41 6.38
N VAL A 35 15.93 -13.32 5.21
CA VAL A 35 16.38 -12.47 4.10
C VAL A 35 15.44 -11.27 3.97
N PRO A 36 15.95 -10.04 3.75
CA PRO A 36 15.09 -8.87 3.57
C PRO A 36 14.20 -8.98 2.32
N THR A 37 12.90 -8.99 2.53
CA THR A 37 11.89 -8.79 1.48
C THR A 37 11.70 -7.29 1.26
N TRP A 38 11.95 -6.83 0.05
CA TRP A 38 11.62 -5.45 -0.36
C TRP A 38 10.17 -5.38 -0.79
N MET A 39 9.51 -4.26 -0.52
CA MET A 39 8.11 -4.04 -0.87
C MET A 39 7.94 -2.68 -1.52
N TRP A 40 7.22 -2.61 -2.62
CA TRP A 40 6.80 -1.34 -3.21
C TRP A 40 5.47 -1.48 -3.95
N MET A 41 4.92 -0.34 -4.34
CA MET A 41 3.74 -0.24 -5.19
C MET A 41 4.10 0.42 -6.52
N GLU A 42 3.32 0.09 -7.54
CA GLU A 42 3.42 0.74 -8.84
C GLU A 42 3.32 2.26 -8.68
N ARG A 43 4.32 3.02 -9.17
CA ARG A 43 4.41 4.47 -8.91
C ARG A 43 3.19 5.24 -9.40
N GLY A 44 2.57 4.79 -10.50
CA GLY A 44 1.33 5.37 -11.03
C GLY A 44 0.13 5.27 -10.09
N THR A 45 0.19 4.43 -9.06
CA THR A 45 -0.87 4.29 -8.04
C THR A 45 -0.66 5.19 -6.82
N TRP A 46 0.47 5.90 -6.74
CA TRP A 46 0.83 6.78 -5.63
C TRP A 46 0.93 8.24 -6.09
N GLY A 47 -0.23 8.90 -6.22
CA GLY A 47 -0.30 10.30 -6.61
C GLY A 47 -1.66 10.93 -6.29
N PRO A 48 -1.77 12.26 -6.33
CA PRO A 48 -3.01 12.96 -6.02
C PRO A 48 -4.14 12.60 -7.01
N VAL A 49 -5.37 12.47 -6.49
CA VAL A 49 -6.59 12.26 -7.29
C VAL A 49 -7.57 13.39 -6.99
N THR A 50 -8.07 14.06 -8.04
CA THR A 50 -9.00 15.20 -7.90
C THR A 50 -10.32 14.93 -8.59
N THR A 51 -11.42 15.37 -8.00
CA THR A 51 -12.76 15.33 -8.61
C THR A 51 -13.59 16.53 -8.18
N SER A 52 -14.61 16.88 -8.96
CA SER A 52 -15.58 17.92 -8.62
C SER A 52 -17.01 17.36 -8.57
N ALA A 53 -17.83 17.94 -7.71
CA ALA A 53 -19.28 17.79 -7.76
C ALA A 53 -19.96 19.14 -7.61
N ALA A 54 -21.00 19.35 -8.42
CA ALA A 54 -21.87 20.52 -8.34
C ALA A 54 -23.29 20.10 -7.95
N VAL A 55 -23.91 20.88 -7.08
CA VAL A 55 -25.33 20.75 -6.70
C VAL A 55 -25.90 22.17 -6.56
N GLU A 56 -26.99 22.46 -7.27
CA GLU A 56 -27.70 23.75 -7.19
C GLU A 56 -26.78 24.97 -7.36
N GLY A 57 -25.81 24.90 -8.30
CA GLY A 57 -24.89 26.01 -8.61
C GLY A 57 -23.67 26.14 -7.68
N VAL A 58 -23.56 25.31 -6.63
CA VAL A 58 -22.36 25.25 -5.79
C VAL A 58 -21.47 24.11 -6.24
N GLU A 59 -20.27 24.44 -6.74
CA GLU A 59 -19.22 23.46 -7.06
C GLU A 59 -18.26 23.27 -5.88
N VAL A 60 -17.96 21.99 -5.59
CA VAL A 60 -16.92 21.57 -4.65
C VAL A 60 -15.93 20.68 -5.37
N THR A 61 -14.65 21.03 -5.28
CA THR A 61 -13.52 20.21 -5.71
C THR A 61 -12.91 19.50 -4.51
N ALA A 62 -12.72 18.18 -4.60
CA ALA A 62 -12.04 17.36 -3.61
C ALA A 62 -10.75 16.77 -4.21
N THR A 63 -9.65 16.80 -3.45
CA THR A 63 -8.36 16.22 -3.82
C THR A 63 -7.90 15.26 -2.71
N ALA A 64 -7.69 13.99 -3.06
CA ALA A 64 -7.10 12.98 -2.21
C ALA A 64 -5.60 12.84 -2.47
N ARG A 65 -4.78 12.77 -1.42
CA ARG A 65 -3.33 12.54 -1.51
C ARG A 65 -2.93 11.32 -0.67
N PRO A 66 -2.10 10.40 -1.20
CA PRO A 66 -1.66 9.26 -0.43
C PRO A 66 -0.65 9.72 0.63
N ARG A 67 -0.82 9.26 1.86
CA ARG A 67 -0.03 9.68 3.02
C ARG A 67 0.95 8.60 3.47
N ARG A 68 0.45 7.38 3.63
CA ARG A 68 1.21 6.23 4.13
C ARG A 68 0.60 4.91 3.67
N ALA A 69 1.43 3.89 3.57
CA ALA A 69 1.05 2.52 3.30
C ALA A 69 1.27 1.69 4.56
N VAL A 70 0.22 1.02 5.02
CA VAL A 70 0.30 0.08 6.15
C VAL A 70 0.24 -1.32 5.58
N TRP A 71 1.33 -2.07 5.73
CA TRP A 71 1.46 -3.45 5.31
C TRP A 71 1.17 -4.38 6.47
N SER A 72 0.38 -5.42 6.23
CA SER A 72 0.27 -6.59 7.08
C SER A 72 0.89 -7.76 6.35
N MET A 73 1.83 -8.45 6.99
CA MET A 73 2.66 -9.46 6.35
C MET A 73 2.10 -10.88 6.48
N GLY A 74 0.92 -11.03 7.09
CA GLY A 74 0.24 -12.31 7.24
C GLY A 74 0.84 -13.25 8.29
N ASP A 75 2.07 -13.02 8.75
CA ASP A 75 2.71 -13.79 9.83
C ASP A 75 2.51 -13.18 11.24
N GLY A 76 1.74 -12.09 11.31
CA GLY A 76 1.55 -11.25 12.49
C GLY A 76 2.34 -9.93 12.45
N GLY A 77 3.30 -9.80 11.52
CA GLY A 77 4.07 -8.59 11.30
C GLY A 77 3.31 -7.47 10.59
N SER A 78 3.75 -6.23 10.83
CA SER A 78 3.28 -5.05 10.10
C SER A 78 4.40 -4.04 9.85
N VAL A 79 4.28 -3.28 8.77
CA VAL A 79 5.23 -2.23 8.38
C VAL A 79 4.47 -0.99 7.92
N VAL A 80 4.94 0.20 8.30
CA VAL A 80 4.40 1.47 7.80
C VAL A 80 5.44 2.14 6.91
N CYS A 81 5.09 2.35 5.65
CA CYS A 81 5.94 3.03 4.67
C CYS A 81 5.37 4.43 4.35
N LEU A 82 6.22 5.46 4.35
CA LEU A 82 5.84 6.86 4.08
C LEU A 82 5.91 7.22 2.58
N GLY A 83 5.59 6.26 1.73
CA GLY A 83 5.71 6.37 0.28
C GLY A 83 5.32 5.07 -0.41
N PRO A 84 5.48 5.00 -1.74
CA PRO A 84 5.22 3.78 -2.49
C PRO A 84 6.28 2.71 -2.27
N GLY A 85 7.39 2.99 -1.60
CA GLY A 85 8.56 2.11 -1.51
C GLY A 85 9.51 2.28 -2.70
N THR A 86 10.74 1.81 -2.52
CA THR A 86 11.79 1.84 -3.53
C THR A 86 11.85 0.51 -4.28
N PRO A 87 11.66 0.51 -5.62
CA PRO A 87 11.86 -0.70 -6.41
C PRO A 87 13.28 -1.24 -6.24
N HIS A 88 13.38 -2.56 -6.05
CA HIS A 88 14.67 -3.22 -6.03
C HIS A 88 15.38 -3.07 -7.39
N SER A 89 16.71 -2.98 -7.37
CA SER A 89 17.52 -2.98 -8.59
C SER A 89 18.84 -3.71 -8.32
N ALA A 90 19.46 -4.25 -9.37
CA ALA A 90 20.67 -5.09 -9.26
C ALA A 90 21.88 -4.37 -8.64
N ARG A 91 21.84 -3.04 -8.49
CA ARG A 91 22.87 -2.28 -7.76
C ARG A 91 22.89 -2.58 -6.26
N PHE A 92 21.81 -3.10 -5.71
CA PHE A 92 21.72 -3.50 -4.31
C PHE A 92 22.14 -4.97 -4.19
N GLY A 93 22.96 -5.27 -3.18
CA GLY A 93 23.35 -6.65 -2.90
C GLY A 93 22.15 -7.50 -2.46
N PRO A 94 22.21 -8.83 -2.60
CA PRO A 94 21.08 -9.73 -2.32
C PRO A 94 20.62 -9.73 -0.85
N LYS A 95 21.45 -9.23 0.08
CA LYS A 95 21.13 -9.07 1.50
C LYS A 95 20.86 -7.62 1.90
N ALA A 96 20.86 -6.69 0.95
CA ALA A 96 20.60 -5.29 1.25
C ALA A 96 19.16 -5.15 1.73
N SER A 97 18.95 -4.36 2.77
CA SER A 97 17.60 -3.97 3.20
C SER A 97 17.09 -2.83 2.33
N SER A 98 15.77 -2.81 2.11
CA SER A 98 15.12 -1.69 1.44
C SER A 98 15.38 -0.39 2.21
N PRO A 99 15.68 0.72 1.52
CA PRO A 99 15.94 1.99 2.18
C PRO A 99 14.69 2.61 2.84
N ASP A 100 13.50 2.20 2.43
CA ASP A 100 12.24 2.84 2.85
C ASP A 100 11.09 1.88 3.18
N CYS A 101 11.05 0.70 2.59
CA CYS A 101 9.92 -0.22 2.74
C CYS A 101 10.37 -1.69 2.54
N GLY A 102 10.55 -2.39 3.65
CA GLY A 102 11.01 -3.78 3.67
C GLY A 102 10.56 -4.51 4.93
N TYR A 103 10.57 -5.84 4.86
CA TYR A 103 10.21 -6.73 5.95
C TYR A 103 11.13 -7.96 5.95
N THR A 104 11.27 -8.65 7.08
CA THR A 104 12.03 -9.90 7.16
C THR A 104 11.23 -10.93 7.93
N TYR A 105 10.77 -11.95 7.21
CA TYR A 105 10.07 -13.08 7.81
C TYR A 105 11.00 -13.88 8.71
N ARG A 106 10.44 -14.34 9.84
CA ARG A 106 11.15 -15.16 10.83
C ARG A 106 10.75 -16.63 10.82
N ARG A 107 9.75 -16.99 10.02
CA ARG A 107 9.27 -18.37 9.87
C ARG A 107 8.77 -18.61 8.46
N ALA A 108 8.83 -19.87 8.05
CA ALA A 108 8.26 -20.30 6.78
C ALA A 108 6.72 -20.27 6.84
N SER A 109 6.12 -20.20 5.66
CA SER A 109 4.66 -20.20 5.47
C SER A 109 4.06 -21.61 5.30
N THR A 110 4.88 -22.67 5.41
CA THR A 110 4.48 -24.06 5.16
C THR A 110 3.34 -24.57 6.04
N SER A 111 3.18 -24.02 7.25
CA SER A 111 2.10 -24.33 8.18
C SER A 111 0.84 -23.47 7.99
N GLU A 112 0.88 -22.46 7.11
CA GLU A 112 -0.26 -21.58 6.84
C GLU A 112 -1.26 -22.22 5.86
N PRO A 113 -2.55 -21.84 5.92
CA PRO A 113 -3.52 -22.21 4.90
C PRO A 113 -3.06 -21.80 3.49
N GLY A 114 -2.94 -22.78 2.59
CA GLY A 114 -2.42 -22.55 1.24
C GLY A 114 -0.91 -22.30 1.18
N LYS A 115 -0.18 -22.69 2.24
CA LYS A 115 1.30 -22.64 2.32
C LYS A 115 1.89 -21.27 1.97
N SER A 116 1.19 -20.20 2.32
CA SER A 116 1.55 -18.83 1.97
C SER A 116 0.95 -17.84 2.97
N PHE A 117 1.61 -16.70 3.16
CA PHE A 117 1.08 -15.60 3.97
C PHE A 117 0.15 -14.70 3.16
N PRO A 118 -1.01 -14.29 3.70
CA PRO A 118 -1.86 -13.27 3.11
C PRO A 118 -1.28 -11.88 3.40
N VAL A 119 -0.48 -11.36 2.49
CA VAL A 119 0.09 -10.01 2.58
C VAL A 119 -0.93 -9.00 2.07
N SER A 120 -1.15 -7.93 2.83
CA SER A 120 -2.03 -6.84 2.42
C SER A 120 -1.36 -5.49 2.60
N VAL A 121 -1.73 -4.54 1.75
CA VAL A 121 -1.36 -3.13 1.89
C VAL A 121 -2.63 -2.30 1.99
N ARG A 122 -2.64 -1.37 2.94
CA ARG A 122 -3.67 -0.34 3.10
C ARG A 122 -3.03 1.03 2.92
N VAL A 123 -3.33 1.67 1.79
CA VAL A 123 -2.90 3.04 1.52
C VAL A 123 -3.91 3.99 2.15
N VAL A 124 -3.44 4.86 3.04
CA VAL A 124 -4.25 5.88 3.71
C VAL A 124 -4.11 7.20 2.95
N TRP A 125 -5.24 7.84 2.69
CA TRP A 125 -5.34 9.06 1.91
C TRP A 125 -5.90 10.21 2.76
N ASP A 126 -5.25 11.36 2.67
CA ASP A 126 -5.76 12.62 3.22
C ASP A 126 -6.56 13.34 2.12
N VAL A 127 -7.79 13.77 2.43
CA VAL A 127 -8.67 14.44 1.47
C VAL A 127 -8.88 15.88 1.88
N GLU A 128 -8.62 16.79 0.94
CA GLU A 128 -8.90 18.22 1.06
C GLU A 128 -10.01 18.60 0.09
N TRP A 129 -10.84 19.57 0.45
CA TRP A 129 -11.86 20.10 -0.45
C TRP A 129 -11.93 21.62 -0.40
N LYS A 130 -12.41 22.21 -1.50
CA LYS A 130 -12.69 23.64 -1.65
C LYS A 130 -13.96 23.85 -2.47
N GLY A 131 -14.82 24.79 -2.08
CA GLY A 131 -16.05 25.11 -2.80
C GLY A 131 -16.99 26.03 -2.03
N GLY A 132 -17.77 26.83 -2.75
CA GLY A 132 -18.72 27.79 -2.16
C GLY A 132 -18.12 28.71 -1.10
N GLY A 133 -16.90 29.22 -1.34
CA GLY A 133 -16.18 30.11 -0.42
C GLY A 133 -15.61 29.44 0.84
N ARG A 134 -15.64 28.11 0.93
CA ARG A 134 -15.17 27.35 2.08
C ARG A 134 -14.15 26.28 1.66
N SER A 135 -13.40 25.80 2.64
CA SER A 135 -12.50 24.66 2.49
C SER A 135 -12.49 23.82 3.76
N GLY A 136 -11.92 22.62 3.67
CA GLY A 136 -11.72 21.75 4.82
C GLY A 136 -11.10 20.42 4.42
N THR A 137 -10.99 19.54 5.40
CA THR A 137 -10.50 18.17 5.21
C THR A 137 -11.60 17.17 5.45
N VAL A 138 -11.49 16.01 4.81
CA VAL A 138 -12.28 14.82 5.11
C VAL A 138 -11.31 13.72 5.51
N PRO A 139 -11.46 13.12 6.70
CA PRO A 139 -10.59 12.05 7.12
C PRO A 139 -10.68 10.83 6.20
N GLY A 140 -9.54 10.16 6.02
CA GLY A 140 -9.51 8.70 6.10
C GLY A 140 -10.19 7.94 4.97
N LEU A 141 -9.90 8.30 3.72
CA LEU A 141 -10.07 7.30 2.67
C LEU A 141 -8.93 6.30 2.73
N ALA A 142 -9.23 5.06 2.41
CA ALA A 142 -8.23 4.03 2.28
C ALA A 142 -8.54 3.14 1.08
N MET A 143 -7.48 2.70 0.40
CA MET A 143 -7.58 1.67 -0.61
C MET A 143 -6.65 0.52 -0.25
N SER A 144 -7.11 -0.70 -0.47
CA SER A 144 -6.38 -1.90 -0.09
C SER A 144 -6.19 -2.85 -1.27
N ALA A 145 -5.10 -3.60 -1.21
CA ALA A 145 -4.83 -4.72 -2.07
C ALA A 145 -4.22 -5.84 -1.23
N GLU A 146 -4.35 -7.08 -1.69
CA GLU A 146 -3.79 -8.26 -1.04
C GLU A 146 -3.15 -9.17 -2.08
N ARG A 147 -2.21 -9.99 -1.60
CA ARG A 147 -1.55 -11.04 -2.36
C ARG A 147 -1.05 -12.13 -1.43
N ARG A 148 -0.92 -13.35 -1.95
CA ARG A 148 -0.29 -14.48 -1.24
C ARG A 148 1.21 -14.48 -1.54
N LEU A 149 2.05 -14.57 -0.52
CA LEU A 149 3.49 -14.80 -0.68
C LEU A 149 3.89 -16.12 -0.04
N GLU A 150 4.56 -16.96 -0.80
CA GLU A 150 5.24 -18.13 -0.27
C GLU A 150 6.53 -17.68 0.43
N VAL A 151 6.81 -18.25 1.59
CA VAL A 151 8.02 -17.99 2.37
C VAL A 151 8.63 -19.33 2.77
N ASP A 152 9.84 -19.57 2.30
CA ASP A 152 10.59 -20.80 2.53
C ASP A 152 11.78 -20.56 3.45
N GLU A 153 12.18 -21.62 4.14
CA GLU A 153 13.41 -21.67 4.88
C GLU A 153 14.45 -22.43 4.07
N VAL A 154 15.58 -21.79 3.76
CA VAL A 154 16.71 -22.48 3.13
C VAL A 154 17.52 -23.16 4.23
N GLN A 155 17.35 -24.46 4.37
CA GLN A 155 18.18 -25.29 5.24
C GLN A 155 19.40 -25.74 4.44
N ALA A 156 20.60 -25.35 4.88
CA ALA A 156 21.82 -25.91 4.32
C ALA A 156 21.95 -27.36 4.79
N VAL A 157 21.83 -28.31 3.87
CA VAL A 157 22.26 -29.69 4.13
C VAL A 157 23.78 -29.69 4.08
N VAL A 158 24.43 -29.77 5.23
CA VAL A 158 25.87 -30.11 5.28
C VAL A 158 25.96 -31.61 5.07
N THR A 159 26.16 -32.05 3.83
CA THR A 159 26.69 -33.40 3.59
C THR A 159 28.14 -33.40 4.02
N GLY A 160 28.42 -34.03 5.17
CA GLY A 160 29.77 -34.35 5.61
C GLY A 160 30.37 -35.55 4.88
#